data_AF-A0AAD7B5A2-F1
#
_entry.id   AF-A0AAD7B5A2-F1
#
_cell.length_a   1.000
_cell.length_b   1.000
_cell.length_c   1.000
_cell.angle_alpha   90.00
_cell.angle_beta   90.00
_cell.angle_gamma   90.00
#
_symmetry.space_group_name_H-M   'P 1'
#
loop_
_entity.id
_entity.type
_entity.pdbx_description
1 polymer ?
#
loop_
_entity_poly.entity_id
_entity_poly.type
_entity_poly.pdbx_seq_one_letter_code
_entity_poly.pdbx_strand_id
1 'polypeptide(L)'
;MFRNNLVDIHIFPAPYGTHSFRRGGCQWLYTTCRWGLRRICDWGGWSTDFSSMTIVKYLISYADDPQEKREDFMNPNRAPSVKCYTCGRSCHCI
;
A
#
# COMPACT_ATOMS: atom_id res chain seq x y z
N MET A 1 -16.86 -10.21 -5.96
CA MET A 1 -15.91 -11.31 -6.26
C MET A 1 -14.60 -10.67 -6.68
N PHE A 2 -13.58 -10.65 -5.82
CA PHE A 2 -12.31 -9.90 -5.97
C PHE A 2 -11.62 -10.00 -7.34
N ARG A 3 -11.72 -11.15 -8.02
CA ARG A 3 -11.10 -11.37 -9.34
C ARG A 3 -11.72 -10.52 -10.44
N ASN A 4 -12.99 -10.12 -10.30
CA ASN A 4 -13.69 -9.33 -11.31
C ASN A 4 -13.18 -7.88 -11.31
N ASN A 5 -12.84 -7.33 -10.14
CA ASN A 5 -12.28 -5.99 -10.02
C ASN A 5 -10.94 -5.82 -10.74
N LEU A 6 -10.14 -6.90 -10.81
CA LEU A 6 -8.88 -6.93 -11.56
C LEU A 6 -9.12 -6.88 -13.06
N VAL A 7 -10.19 -7.55 -13.52
CA VAL A 7 -10.60 -7.54 -14.93
C VAL A 7 -11.09 -6.15 -15.34
N ASP A 8 -11.79 -5.43 -14.46
CA ASP A 8 -12.27 -4.05 -14.71
C ASP A 8 -11.12 -3.06 -15.03
N ILE A 9 -9.90 -3.37 -14.59
CA ILE A 9 -8.69 -2.57 -14.86
C ILE A 9 -7.71 -3.28 -15.79
N HIS A 10 -8.16 -4.30 -16.52
CA HIS A 10 -7.40 -5.06 -17.51
C HIS A 10 -6.15 -5.77 -16.94
N ILE A 11 -6.17 -6.18 -15.67
CA ILE A 11 -5.11 -6.97 -15.05
C ILE A 11 -5.54 -8.43 -14.93
N PHE A 12 -4.67 -9.34 -15.37
CA PHE A 12 -4.91 -10.78 -15.21
C PHE A 12 -4.90 -11.16 -13.71
N PRO A 13 -5.96 -11.81 -13.20
CA PRO A 13 -6.11 -12.00 -11.75
C PRO A 13 -5.35 -13.20 -11.16
N ALA A 14 -4.93 -14.17 -11.96
CA ALA A 14 -4.29 -15.39 -11.44
C ALA A 14 -2.97 -15.19 -10.64
N PRO A 15 -2.08 -14.24 -10.98
CA PRO A 15 -0.83 -14.05 -10.23
C PRO A 15 -1.01 -13.29 -8.91
N TYR A 16 -2.19 -12.73 -8.63
CA TYR A 16 -2.42 -11.91 -7.44
C TYR A 16 -3.22 -12.66 -6.37
N GLY A 17 -2.62 -12.79 -5.19
CA GLY A 17 -3.35 -13.20 -3.98
C GLY A 17 -4.28 -12.10 -3.48
N THR A 18 -5.29 -12.49 -2.68
CA THR A 18 -6.30 -11.56 -2.13
C THR A 18 -5.67 -10.39 -1.36
N HIS A 19 -4.61 -10.66 -0.59
CA HIS A 19 -3.94 -9.64 0.22
C HIS A 19 -3.05 -8.70 -0.61
N SER A 20 -2.32 -9.21 -1.60
CA SER A 20 -1.39 -8.41 -2.41
C SER A 20 -2.12 -7.36 -3.25
N PHE A 21 -3.24 -7.74 -3.87
CA PHE A 21 -4.06 -6.79 -4.63
C PHE A 21 -4.81 -5.81 -3.73
N ARG A 22 -5.35 -6.27 -2.60
CA ARG A 22 -6.03 -5.35 -1.67
C ARG A 22 -5.08 -4.25 -1.20
N ARG A 23 -3.81 -4.58 -0.96
CA ARG A 23 -2.78 -3.59 -0.60
C ARG A 23 -2.42 -2.71 -1.80
N GLY A 24 -1.87 -3.30 -2.87
CA GLY A 24 -1.38 -2.52 -4.03
C GLY A 24 -2.49 -1.75 -4.75
N GLY A 25 -3.66 -2.36 -4.91
CA GLY A 25 -4.84 -1.73 -5.51
C GLY A 25 -5.38 -0.59 -4.65
N CYS A 26 -5.48 -0.76 -3.32
CA CYS A 26 -5.86 0.33 -2.42
C CYS A 26 -4.89 1.50 -2.52
N GLN A 27 -3.58 1.22 -2.54
CA GLN A 27 -2.54 2.24 -2.67
C GLN A 27 -2.67 2.99 -3.99
N TRP A 28 -2.75 2.29 -5.12
CA TRP A 28 -2.88 2.90 -6.44
C TRP A 28 -4.16 3.73 -6.60
N LEU A 29 -5.31 3.20 -6.14
CA LEU A 29 -6.59 3.91 -6.19
C LEU A 29 -6.55 5.20 -5.34
N TYR A 30 -5.84 5.19 -4.22
CA TYR A 30 -5.67 6.34 -3.36
C TYR A 30 -4.67 7.37 -3.92
N THR A 31 -3.47 6.94 -4.30
CA THR A 31 -2.38 7.85 -4.71
C THR A 31 -2.54 8.36 -6.14
N THR A 32 -2.92 7.48 -7.06
CA THR A 32 -2.99 7.77 -8.49
C THR A 32 -4.39 8.20 -8.91
N CYS A 33 -5.43 7.43 -8.54
CA CYS A 33 -6.80 7.77 -8.91
C CYS A 33 -7.48 8.78 -7.97
N ARG A 34 -6.88 9.05 -6.80
CA ARG A 34 -7.41 9.98 -5.78
C ARG A 34 -8.82 9.62 -5.30
N TRP A 35 -9.14 8.32 -5.27
CA TRP A 35 -10.44 7.87 -4.78
C TRP A 35 -10.54 8.07 -3.26
N GLY A 36 -11.70 8.52 -2.79
CA GLY A 36 -12.00 8.59 -1.36
C GLY A 36 -12.07 7.19 -0.75
N LEU A 37 -11.70 7.06 0.53
CA LEU A 37 -11.61 5.77 1.23
C LEU A 37 -12.91 4.95 1.15
N ARG A 38 -14.07 5.60 1.21
CA ARG A 38 -15.38 4.92 1.13
C ARG A 38 -15.58 4.22 -0.21
N ARG A 39 -15.28 4.91 -1.32
CA ARG A 39 -15.33 4.32 -2.67
C ARG A 39 -14.35 3.17 -2.83
N ILE A 40 -13.15 3.29 -2.25
CA ILE A 40 -12.16 2.21 -2.25
C ILE A 40 -12.69 0.99 -1.46
N CYS A 41 -13.36 1.21 -0.33
CA CYS A 41 -14.00 0.15 0.44
C CYS A 41 -15.11 -0.56 -0.32
N ASP A 42 -16.00 0.21 -0.95
CA ASP A 42 -17.08 -0.33 -1.76
C ASP A 42 -16.52 -1.19 -2.91
N TRP A 43 -15.50 -0.69 -3.61
CA TRP A 43 -14.83 -1.43 -4.67
C TRP A 43 -14.11 -2.68 -4.14
N GLY A 44 -13.39 -2.58 -3.02
CA GLY A 44 -12.66 -3.70 -2.40
C GLY A 44 -13.54 -4.80 -1.79
N GLY A 45 -14.87 -4.60 -1.79
CA GLY A 45 -15.84 -5.46 -1.13
C GLY A 45 -15.64 -5.50 0.39
N TRP A 46 -15.21 -4.39 0.98
CA TRP A 46 -15.16 -4.22 2.43
C TRP A 46 -16.53 -3.77 2.95
N SER A 47 -16.86 -4.17 4.18
CA SER A 47 -18.06 -3.69 4.86
C SER A 47 -18.05 -2.16 4.96
N THR A 48 -19.23 -1.53 4.90
CA THR A 48 -19.38 -0.09 5.17
C THR A 48 -19.08 0.27 6.63
N ASP A 49 -19.20 -0.71 7.54
CA ASP A 49 -18.92 -0.57 8.98
C ASP A 49 -17.46 -0.91 9.32
N PHE A 50 -16.57 -0.97 8.33
CA PHE A 50 -15.18 -1.25 8.58
C PHE A 50 -14.52 -0.12 9.40
N SER A 51 -13.75 -0.48 10.43
CA SER A 51 -12.94 0.50 11.14
C SER A 51 -11.96 1.18 10.17
N SER A 52 -11.86 2.50 10.26
CA SER A 52 -10.89 3.32 9.50
C SER A 52 -9.46 2.77 9.64
N MET A 53 -9.15 2.14 10.77
CA MET A 53 -7.83 1.55 11.00
C MET A 53 -7.47 0.41 10.05
N THR A 54 -8.44 -0.30 9.48
CA THR A 54 -8.11 -1.43 8.61
C THR A 54 -7.76 -1.00 7.20
N ILE A 55 -8.45 0.01 6.67
CA ILE A 55 -8.06 0.60 5.39
C ILE A 55 -6.67 1.24 5.49
N VAL A 56 -6.38 1.91 6.62
CA VAL A 56 -5.04 2.47 6.90
C VAL A 56 -3.96 1.38 6.86
N LYS A 57 -4.21 0.18 7.40
CA LYS A 57 -3.26 -0.95 7.30
C LYS A 57 -2.94 -1.38 5.87
N TYR A 58 -3.85 -1.17 4.92
CA TYR A 58 -3.63 -1.43 3.50
C TYR A 58 -2.97 -0.26 2.76
N LEU A 59 -3.13 0.97 3.25
CA LEU A 59 -2.45 2.15 2.72
C LEU A 59 -0.98 2.19 3.15
N ILE A 60 -0.68 1.78 4.39
CA ILE A 60 0.69 1.66 4.90
C ILE A 60 1.53 0.83 3.91
N SER A 61 2.62 1.43 3.48
CA SER A 61 3.55 0.97 2.49
C SER A 61 4.93 0.76 3.11
N TYR A 62 5.90 0.34 2.30
CA TYR A 62 7.29 0.32 2.74
C TYR A 62 7.86 1.72 3.02
N ALA A 63 7.19 2.78 2.53
CA ALA A 63 7.62 4.16 2.70
C ALA A 63 7.17 4.75 4.04
N ASP A 64 6.24 4.10 4.77
CA ASP A 64 5.79 4.52 6.09
C ASP A 64 6.80 4.13 7.17
N ASP A 65 8.01 4.70 7.08
CA ASP A 65 9.10 4.49 8.03
C ASP A 65 9.01 5.52 9.17
N PRO A 66 8.71 5.11 10.41
CA PRO A 66 8.62 6.04 11.53
C PRO A 66 9.97 6.67 11.90
N GLN A 67 11.09 6.15 11.39
CA GLN A 67 12.43 6.67 11.61
C GLN A 67 12.91 7.56 10.46
N GLU A 68 12.04 7.90 9.50
CA GLU A 68 12.39 8.77 8.39
C GLU A 68 12.83 10.16 8.89
N LYS A 69 14.00 10.59 8.44
CA LYS A 69 14.50 11.93 8.74
C LYS A 69 13.69 12.96 7.97
N ARG A 70 13.35 14.07 8.62
CA ARG A 70 12.58 15.16 8.02
C ARG A 70 13.18 15.71 6.73
N GLU A 71 14.51 15.73 6.62
CA GLU A 71 15.25 16.18 5.44
C GLU A 71 14.96 15.33 4.19
N ASP A 72 14.57 14.07 4.37
CA ASP A 72 14.29 13.14 3.27
C ASP A 72 12.85 13.21 2.76
N PHE A 73 11.92 13.86 3.48
CA PHE A 73 10.48 13.86 3.15
C PHE A 73 10.16 14.35 1.73
N MET A 74 11.01 15.23 1.19
CA MET A 74 10.84 15.84 -0.12
C MET A 74 11.96 15.48 -1.10
N ASN A 75 12.73 14.42 -0.82
CA ASN A 75 13.85 14.00 -1.67
C ASN A 75 13.37 12.95 -2.70
N PRO A 76 13.12 13.33 -3.97
CA PRO A 76 12.69 12.38 -4.99
C PRO A 76 13.78 11.38 -5.40
N ASN A 77 15.05 11.67 -5.06
CA ASN A 77 16.21 10.85 -5.40
C ASN A 77 16.70 10.01 -4.21
N ARG A 78 15.86 9.84 -3.18
CA ARG A 78 16.20 9.06 -2.00
C ARG A 78 16.55 7.62 -2.42
N ALA A 79 17.70 7.14 -1.96
CA ALA A 79 18.09 5.75 -2.18
C ALA A 79 17.09 4.83 -1.46
N PRO A 80 16.70 3.69 -2.08
CA PRO A 80 15.77 2.76 -1.45
C PRO A 80 16.36 2.21 -0.14
N SER A 81 15.48 1.99 0.85
CA SER A 81 15.86 1.40 2.12
C SER A 81 16.38 -0.02 1.90
N VAL A 82 17.69 -0.21 2.08
CA VAL A 82 18.33 -1.53 2.02
C VAL A 82 18.18 -2.24 3.38
N LYS A 83 17.95 -3.56 3.33
CA LYS A 83 17.99 -4.38 4.54
C LYS A 83 19.40 -4.37 5.10
N CYS A 84 19.54 -4.05 6.38
CA CYS A 84 20.79 -4.23 7.09
C CYS A 84 21.07 -5.73 7.24
N TYR A 85 22.27 -6.16 6.83
CA TYR A 85 22.70 -7.56 6.94
C TYR A 85 22.91 -8.00 8.40
N THR A 86 23.13 -7.06 9.32
CA THR A 86 23.32 -7.33 10.76
C THR A 86 21.99 -7.51 11.48
N CYS A 87 21.03 -6.61 11.24
CA CYS A 87 19.77 -6.53 12.00
C CYS A 87 18.57 -7.18 11.27
N GLY A 88 18.68 -7.41 9.95
CA GLY A 88 17.60 -7.92 9.09
C GLY A 88 16.45 -6.94 8.82
N ARG A 89 16.50 -5.74 9.41
CA ARG A 89 15.54 -4.64 9.24
C ARG A 89 16.12 -3.54 8.35
N SER A 90 15.26 -2.67 7.85
CA SER A 90 15.66 -1.37 7.30
C SER A 90 16.10 -0.51 8.50
N CYS A 91 17.40 -0.42 8.77
CA CYS A 91 17.94 0.26 9.94
C CYS A 91 19.23 1.01 9.56
N HIS A 92 19.53 2.13 10.24
CA HIS A 92 20.79 2.88 10.09
C HIS A 92 21.96 2.25 10.87
N CYS A 93 21.93 0.95 11.13
CA CYS A 93 23.02 0.28 11.84
C CYS A 93 24.30 0.41 11.03
N ILE A 94 25.29 1.04 11.65
CA ILE A 94 26.67 1.16 11.18
C ILE A 94 27.44 -0.11 11.55
#